data_AF-A0A2M8PUS4-F1
#
_entry.id   AF-A0A2M8PUS4-F1
#
_cell.length_a   1.000
_cell.length_b   1.000
_cell.length_c   1.000
_cell.angle_alpha   90.00
_cell.angle_beta   90.00
_cell.angle_gamma   90.00
#
_symmetry.space_group_name_H-M   'P 1'
#
loop_
_entity.id
_entity.type
_entity.pdbx_description
1 polymer ?
#
loop_
_entity_poly.entity_id
_entity_poly.type
_entity_poly.pdbx_seq_one_letter_code
_entity_poly.pdbx_strand_id
1 'polypeptide(L)'
;EGQMNKLAEALGMDPVEIRLRNVLREGDLLSVGTPLPQGVTIDRVVAECARRSGYWEETPTGWQRKSIAQPAERHKRRGIGFACGFKNVGFSFGFPERAWATVELHGDTEIERVIVRQASAEVGQGAHTV
;
A
#
# COMPACT_ATOMS: atom_id res chain seq x y z
N GLU A 1 -8.28 -10.84 -2.50
CA GLU A 1 -7.76 -10.80 -3.89
C GLU A 1 -8.21 -11.90 -4.83
N GLY A 2 -8.10 -13.20 -4.52
CA GLY A 2 -8.56 -14.25 -5.45
C GLY A 2 -10.05 -14.15 -5.85
N GLN A 3 -10.93 -13.79 -4.91
CA GLN A 3 -12.36 -13.57 -5.19
C GLN A 3 -12.59 -12.35 -6.09
N MET A 4 -11.83 -11.27 -5.93
CA MET A 4 -11.90 -10.10 -6.82
C MET A 4 -11.55 -10.47 -8.26
N ASN A 5 -10.60 -11.38 -8.47
CA ASN A 5 -10.25 -11.85 -9.82
C ASN A 5 -11.39 -12.68 -10.44
N LYS A 6 -12.04 -13.55 -9.66
CA LYS A 6 -13.20 -14.32 -10.14
C LYS A 6 -14.37 -13.41 -10.51
N LEU A 7 -14.62 -12.36 -9.71
CA LEU A 7 -15.64 -11.36 -10.03
C LEU A 7 -15.28 -10.58 -11.29
N ALA A 8 -14.01 -10.19 -11.47
CA ALA A 8 -13.55 -9.52 -12.68
C ALA A 8 -13.84 -10.37 -13.93
N GLU A 9 -13.49 -11.67 -13.88
CA GLU A 9 -13.75 -12.61 -14.96
C GLU A 9 -15.25 -12.79 -15.24
N ALA A 10 -16.06 -13.02 -14.20
CA ALA A 10 -17.50 -13.21 -14.33
C ALA A 10 -18.22 -11.96 -14.89
N LEU A 11 -17.69 -10.77 -14.60
CA LEU A 11 -18.24 -9.50 -15.07
C LEU A 11 -17.63 -9.01 -16.39
N GLY A 12 -16.63 -9.71 -16.94
CA GLY A 12 -15.88 -9.24 -18.10
C GLY A 12 -15.15 -7.91 -17.86
N MET A 13 -14.75 -7.64 -16.62
CA MET A 13 -14.13 -6.38 -16.20
C MET A 13 -12.62 -6.55 -15.99
N ASP A 14 -11.85 -5.51 -16.30
CA ASP A 14 -10.41 -5.54 -16.02
C ASP A 14 -10.12 -5.62 -14.51
N PRO A 15 -9.10 -6.38 -14.07
CA PRO A 15 -8.74 -6.50 -12.66
C PRO A 15 -8.39 -5.18 -11.96
N VAL A 16 -7.84 -4.18 -12.66
CA VAL A 16 -7.59 -2.84 -12.09
C VAL A 16 -8.89 -2.06 -11.99
N GLU A 17 -9.72 -2.11 -13.03
CA GLU A 17 -11.00 -1.40 -13.08
C GLU A 17 -11.93 -1.83 -11.94
N ILE A 18 -12.12 -3.14 -11.73
CA ILE A 18 -13.00 -3.63 -10.66
C ILE A 18 -12.49 -3.21 -9.28
N ARG A 19 -11.17 -3.11 -9.08
CA ARG A 19 -10.60 -2.65 -7.82
C ARG A 19 -10.87 -1.17 -7.62
N LEU A 20 -10.62 -0.33 -8.62
CA LEU A 20 -10.87 1.12 -8.51
C LEU A 20 -12.34 1.47 -8.27
N ARG A 21 -13.27 0.64 -8.75
CA ARG A 21 -14.70 0.81 -8.42
C ARG A 21 -15.03 0.49 -6.96
N ASN A 22 -14.29 -0.42 -6.34
CA ASN A 22 -14.62 -1.00 -5.02
C ASN A 22 -13.62 -0.63 -3.90
N VAL A 23 -12.57 0.14 -4.19
CA VAL A 23 -11.64 0.60 -3.17
C VAL A 23 -12.31 1.57 -2.20
N LEU A 24 -11.84 1.51 -0.95
CA LEU A 24 -12.25 2.39 0.13
C LEU A 24 -11.85 3.84 -0.15
N ARG A 25 -12.71 4.77 0.25
CA ARG A 25 -12.53 6.23 0.22
C ARG A 25 -12.63 6.81 1.62
N GLU A 26 -12.25 8.08 1.74
CA GLU A 26 -12.43 8.83 2.99
C GLU A 26 -13.90 8.81 3.42
N GLY A 27 -14.15 8.56 4.71
CA GLY A 27 -15.50 8.45 5.26
C GLY A 27 -16.21 7.12 5.03
N ASP A 28 -15.69 6.24 4.15
CA ASP A 28 -16.28 4.90 3.99
C ASP A 28 -16.20 4.12 5.31
N LEU A 29 -17.28 3.39 5.61
CA LEU A 29 -17.34 2.54 6.78
C LEU A 29 -16.59 1.24 6.54
N LEU A 30 -15.66 0.92 7.45
CA LEU A 30 -15.10 -0.42 7.53
C LEU A 30 -16.16 -1.45 7.94
N SER A 31 -15.84 -2.73 7.80
CA SER A 31 -16.73 -3.84 8.22
C SER A 31 -17.11 -3.81 9.71
N VAL A 32 -16.37 -3.04 10.53
CA VAL A 32 -16.62 -2.81 11.96
C VAL A 32 -17.35 -1.48 12.25
N GLY A 33 -17.82 -0.78 11.22
CA GLY A 33 -18.60 0.46 11.36
C GLY A 33 -17.78 1.72 11.64
N THR A 34 -16.45 1.63 11.69
CA THR A 34 -15.58 2.80 11.85
C THR A 34 -15.37 3.50 10.51
N PRO A 35 -15.65 4.81 10.39
CA PRO A 35 -15.35 5.57 9.17
C PRO A 35 -13.84 5.74 9.01
N LEU A 36 -13.37 5.65 7.77
CA LEU A 36 -11.97 5.96 7.47
C LEU A 36 -11.68 7.45 7.59
N PRO A 37 -10.52 7.83 8.19
CA PRO A 37 -10.13 9.23 8.31
C PRO A 37 -9.71 9.82 6.96
N GLN A 38 -9.41 11.12 6.95
CA GLN A 38 -8.77 11.76 5.79
C GLN A 38 -7.39 11.14 5.51
N GLY A 39 -6.97 11.17 4.25
CA GLY A 39 -5.69 10.62 3.78
C GLY A 39 -5.78 9.21 3.21
N VAL A 40 -6.97 8.71 2.87
CA VAL A 40 -7.12 7.44 2.14
C VAL A 40 -6.63 7.63 0.71
N THR A 41 -5.64 6.84 0.29
CA THR A 41 -4.94 7.01 -1.00
C THR A 41 -4.92 5.76 -1.86
N ILE A 42 -5.62 4.69 -1.46
CA ILE A 42 -5.54 3.40 -2.15
C ILE A 42 -6.02 3.49 -3.61
N ASP A 43 -7.00 4.34 -3.91
CA ASP A 43 -7.44 4.66 -5.27
C ASP A 43 -6.28 5.22 -6.12
N ARG A 44 -5.56 6.22 -5.59
CA ARG A 44 -4.42 6.86 -6.25
C ARG A 44 -3.26 5.88 -6.42
N VAL A 45 -2.97 5.08 -5.39
CA VAL A 45 -1.91 4.07 -5.44
C VAL A 45 -2.22 2.99 -6.47
N VAL A 46 -3.47 2.52 -6.55
CA VAL A 46 -3.88 1.53 -7.56
C VAL A 46 -3.74 2.09 -8.97
N ALA A 47 -4.30 3.27 -9.23
CA ALA A 47 -4.21 3.92 -10.54
C ALA A 47 -2.76 4.19 -10.95
N GLU A 48 -1.94 4.72 -10.04
CA GLU A 48 -0.55 5.05 -10.34
C GLU A 48 0.33 3.81 -10.50
N CYS A 49 0.10 2.75 -9.71
CA CYS A 49 0.79 1.47 -9.88
C CYS A 49 0.47 0.87 -11.25
N ALA A 50 -0.81 0.83 -11.64
CA ALA A 50 -1.22 0.34 -12.96
C ALA A 50 -0.56 1.14 -14.08
N ARG A 51 -0.59 2.48 -14.01
CA ARG A 51 0.05 3.39 -14.96
C ARG A 51 1.55 3.16 -15.08
N ARG A 52 2.27 3.16 -13.95
CA ARG A 52 3.75 3.02 -13.92
C ARG A 52 4.23 1.63 -14.29
N SER A 53 3.40 0.60 -14.09
CA SER A 53 3.76 -0.76 -14.48
C SER A 53 3.96 -0.92 -15.99
N GLY A 54 3.33 -0.05 -16.79
CA GLY A 54 3.31 -0.14 -18.25
C GLY A 54 2.43 -1.26 -18.82
N TYR A 55 1.86 -2.12 -17.98
CA TYR A 55 1.01 -3.24 -18.40
C TYR A 55 -0.48 -2.92 -18.50
N TRP A 56 -0.88 -1.75 -18.01
CA TRP A 56 -2.23 -1.23 -18.11
C TRP A 56 -2.24 0.16 -18.72
N GLU A 57 -3.38 0.54 -19.25
CA GLU A 57 -3.70 1.91 -19.66
C GLU A 57 -5.13 2.27 -19.29
N GLU A 58 -5.34 3.56 -19.11
CA GLU A 58 -6.65 4.13 -18.87
C GLU A 58 -7.28 4.50 -20.21
N THR A 59 -8.43 3.91 -20.51
CA THR A 59 -9.19 4.15 -21.75
C THR A 59 -10.49 4.89 -21.42
N PRO A 60 -11.19 5.46 -22.42
CA PRO A 60 -12.52 6.06 -22.19
C PRO A 60 -13.55 5.10 -21.57
N THR A 61 -13.32 3.78 -21.65
CA THR A 61 -14.20 2.74 -21.10
C THR A 61 -13.74 2.19 -19.74
N GLY A 62 -12.68 2.77 -19.17
CA GLY A 62 -12.04 2.32 -17.93
C GLY A 62 -10.65 1.74 -18.16
N TRP A 63 -10.09 1.12 -17.13
CA TRP A 63 -8.76 0.52 -17.20
C TRP A 63 -8.75 -0.76 -18.04
N GLN A 64 -7.70 -0.93 -18.84
CA GLN A 64 -7.51 -2.12 -19.66
C GLN A 64 -6.07 -2.62 -19.59
N ARG A 65 -5.90 -3.93 -19.48
CA ARG A 65 -4.60 -4.60 -19.60
C ARG A 65 -4.13 -4.59 -21.06
N LYS A 66 -2.88 -4.19 -21.27
CA LYS A 66 -2.20 -4.30 -22.56
C LYS A 66 -1.88 -5.75 -22.89
N SER A 67 -1.82 -6.06 -24.18
CA SER A 67 -1.36 -7.37 -24.64
C SER A 67 0.09 -7.62 -24.21
N ILE A 68 0.35 -8.83 -23.71
CA ILE A 68 1.68 -9.26 -23.28
C ILE A 68 2.22 -10.30 -24.27
N ALA A 69 3.46 -10.13 -24.70
CA ALA A 69 4.11 -11.09 -25.58
C ALA A 69 4.20 -12.46 -24.89
N GLN A 70 3.63 -13.48 -25.53
CA GLN A 70 3.73 -14.86 -25.07
C GLN A 70 5.02 -15.50 -25.58
N PRO A 71 5.66 -16.39 -24.80
CA PRO A 71 6.79 -17.17 -25.30
C PRO A 71 6.41 -18.01 -26.52
N ALA A 72 7.37 -18.21 -27.44
CA ALA A 72 7.15 -19.04 -28.63
C ALA A 72 6.98 -20.52 -28.27
N GLU A 73 7.61 -20.98 -27.18
CA GLU A 73 7.53 -22.36 -26.73
C GLU A 73 6.17 -22.68 -26.13
N ARG A 74 5.47 -23.66 -26.72
CA ARG A 74 4.10 -24.01 -26.36
C ARG A 74 3.90 -24.44 -24.90
N HIS A 75 4.93 -24.91 -24.22
CA HIS A 75 4.88 -25.33 -22.82
C HIS A 75 5.13 -24.18 -21.82
N LYS A 76 5.40 -22.96 -22.29
CA LYS A 76 5.59 -21.77 -21.45
C LYS A 76 4.44 -20.79 -21.63
N ARG A 77 4.10 -20.08 -20.55
CA ARG A 77 3.12 -18.98 -20.56
C ARG A 77 3.62 -17.83 -19.71
N ARG A 78 3.21 -16.62 -20.06
CA ARG A 78 3.43 -15.43 -19.25
C ARG A 78 2.08 -14.86 -18.81
N GLY A 79 1.98 -14.54 -17.54
CA GLY A 79 0.82 -13.90 -16.94
C GLY A 79 1.25 -12.68 -16.14
N ILE A 80 0.36 -11.71 -16.05
CA ILE A 80 0.52 -10.53 -15.20
C ILE A 80 -0.76 -10.39 -14.39
N GLY A 81 -0.59 -10.16 -13.10
CA GLY A 81 -1.66 -9.96 -12.15
C GLY A 81 -1.53 -8.61 -11.47
N PHE A 82 -2.64 -8.15 -10.91
CA PHE A 82 -2.69 -6.97 -10.08
C PHE A 82 -3.35 -7.33 -8.74
N ALA A 83 -2.80 -6.82 -7.65
CA ALA A 83 -3.36 -6.94 -6.32
C ALA A 83 -3.15 -5.63 -5.57
N CYS A 84 -4.09 -5.28 -4.70
CA CYS A 84 -3.95 -4.16 -3.78
C CYS A 84 -4.33 -4.61 -2.38
N GLY A 85 -3.81 -3.89 -1.39
CA GLY A 85 -4.11 -4.14 0.01
C GLY A 85 -4.21 -2.82 0.74
N PHE A 86 -5.23 -2.73 1.60
CA PHE A 86 -5.27 -1.77 2.68
C PHE A 86 -4.77 -2.48 3.93
N LYS A 87 -3.81 -1.87 4.62
CA LYS A 87 -3.28 -2.38 5.89
C LYS A 87 -3.43 -1.30 6.95
N ASN A 88 -4.18 -1.61 7.99
CA ASN A 88 -4.21 -0.78 9.19
C ASN A 88 -2.85 -0.85 9.89
N VAL A 89 -2.44 0.28 10.47
CA VAL A 89 -1.22 0.44 11.27
C VAL A 89 -1.65 0.81 12.69
N GLY A 90 -0.89 0.31 13.68
CA GLY A 90 -1.15 0.56 15.09
C GLY A 90 -1.80 -0.61 15.83
N PHE A 91 -1.91 -0.46 17.14
CA PHE A 91 -2.49 -1.49 18.01
C PHE A 91 -4.03 -1.53 17.90
N SER A 92 -4.60 -2.69 18.18
CA SER A 92 -6.03 -2.96 18.03
C SER A 92 -6.90 -1.91 18.71
N PHE A 93 -8.00 -1.54 18.03
CA PHE A 93 -9.02 -0.61 18.55
C PHE A 93 -8.48 0.75 19.03
N GLY A 94 -7.38 1.24 18.44
CA GLY A 94 -6.82 2.53 18.81
C GLY A 94 -6.27 2.54 20.23
N PHE A 95 -5.79 1.39 20.73
CA PHE A 95 -5.14 1.31 22.02
C PHE A 95 -4.02 2.38 22.11
N PRO A 96 -3.89 3.13 23.22
CA PRO A 96 -2.93 4.21 23.31
C PRO A 96 -1.49 3.75 23.07
N GLU A 97 -0.88 4.26 22.01
CA GLU A 97 0.52 3.98 21.68
C GLU A 97 1.41 5.06 22.29
N ARG A 98 2.45 4.63 23.00
CA ARG A 98 3.40 5.53 23.67
C ARG A 98 4.81 5.14 23.28
N ALA A 99 5.62 6.13 22.97
CA ALA A 99 7.05 5.99 22.74
C ALA A 99 7.80 6.99 23.65
N TRP A 100 8.95 6.56 24.14
CA TRP A 100 9.85 7.40 24.95
C TRP A 100 11.26 7.33 24.38
N ALA A 101 11.97 8.45 24.48
CA ALA A 101 13.37 8.55 24.16
C ALA A 101 14.10 9.32 25.27
N THR A 102 15.38 9.00 25.46
CA THR A 102 16.31 9.75 26.29
C THR A 102 17.30 10.45 25.38
N VAL A 103 17.52 11.74 25.61
CA VAL A 103 18.50 12.55 24.87
C VAL A 103 19.51 13.08 25.88
N GLU A 104 20.78 12.75 25.65
CA GLU A 104 21.93 13.27 26.39
C GLU A 104 22.68 14.26 25.51
N LEU A 105 22.93 15.45 26.06
CA LEU A 105 23.73 16.50 25.42
C LEU A 105 25.07 16.59 26.15
N HIS A 106 26.15 16.53 25.40
CA HIS A 106 27.52 16.60 25.91
C HIS A 106 28.22 17.82 25.32
N GLY A 107 28.87 18.58 26.19
CA GLY A 107 29.57 19.82 25.88
C GLY A 107 29.61 20.74 27.12
N ASP A 108 30.21 21.92 26.97
CA ASP A 108 30.26 22.95 28.02
C ASP A 108 29.35 24.13 27.65
N THR A 109 29.89 25.13 26.96
CA THR A 109 29.08 26.25 26.46
C THR A 109 28.28 25.87 25.20
N GLU A 110 28.80 24.94 24.39
CA GLU A 110 28.21 24.50 23.12
C GLU A 110 27.96 22.99 23.14
N ILE A 111 26.99 22.51 22.34
CA ILE A 111 26.72 21.07 22.19
C ILE A 111 27.75 20.46 21.23
N GLU A 112 28.58 19.55 21.73
CA GLU A 112 29.60 18.85 20.94
C GLU A 112 29.13 17.46 20.49
N ARG A 113 28.29 16.81 21.29
CA ARG A 113 27.78 15.47 21.02
C ARG A 113 26.38 15.28 21.58
N VAL A 114 25.56 14.55 20.84
CA VAL A 114 24.23 14.11 21.27
C VAL A 114 24.19 12.59 21.29
N ILE A 115 23.62 12.01 22.34
CA ILE A 115 23.27 10.59 22.38
C ILE A 115 21.76 10.47 22.53
N VAL A 116 21.13 9.78 21.58
CA VAL A 116 19.70 9.47 21.62
C VAL A 116 19.53 7.98 21.90
N ARG A 117 18.68 7.65 22.88
CA ARG A 117 18.29 6.28 23.21
C ARG A 117 16.78 6.15 23.09
N GLN A 118 16.30 5.06 22.49
CA GLN A 118 14.89 4.74 22.37
C GLN A 118 14.65 3.26 22.64
N ALA A 119 13.42 2.90 23.02
CA ALA A 119 13.06 1.50 23.29
C ALA A 119 12.82 0.66 22.02
N SER A 120 12.66 1.31 20.85
CA SER A 120 12.44 0.60 19.59
C SER A 120 13.63 -0.28 19.23
N ALA A 121 13.37 -1.56 18.99
CA ALA A 121 14.40 -2.51 18.57
C ALA A 121 14.76 -2.28 17.11
N GLU A 122 16.05 -2.18 16.81
CA GLU A 122 16.56 -2.23 15.44
C GLU A 122 16.69 -3.69 15.01
N VAL A 123 15.95 -4.08 13.97
CA VAL A 123 15.94 -5.44 13.41
C VAL A 123 16.09 -5.45 11.88
N GLY A 124 16.52 -4.32 11.29
CA GLY A 124 16.76 -4.14 9.86
C GLY A 124 15.82 -3.13 9.20
N GLN A 125 14.86 -2.56 9.93
CA GLN A 125 13.93 -1.54 9.43
C GLN A 125 14.53 -0.13 9.40
N GLY A 126 15.70 0.08 10.05
CA GLY A 126 16.38 1.37 10.10
C GLY A 126 15.80 2.35 11.13
N ALA A 127 15.15 1.86 12.19
CA ALA A 127 14.60 2.68 13.26
C ALA A 127 15.65 3.50 14.02
N HIS A 128 16.92 3.07 14.03
CA HIS A 128 18.01 3.85 14.65
C HIS A 128 18.70 4.81 13.65
N THR A 129 18.33 4.75 12.37
CA THR A 129 18.82 5.65 11.33
C THR A 129 17.89 6.85 11.10
N VAL A 130 16.58 6.63 11.19
CA VAL A 130 15.52 7.66 11.00
C VAL A 130 15.24 8.47 12.25
#